data_AF-A0AA96GG09-F1
#
_entry.id   AF-A0AA96GG09-F1
#
_cell.length_a   1.000
_cell.length_b   1.000
_cell.length_c   1.000
_cell.angle_alpha   90.00
_cell.angle_beta   90.00
_cell.angle_gamma   90.00
#
_symmetry.space_group_name_H-M   'P 1'
#
loop_
_entity.id
_entity.type
_entity.pdbx_description
1 polymer ?
#
loop_
_entity_poly.entity_id
_entity_poly.type
_entity_poly.pdbx_seq_one_letter_code
_entity_poly.pdbx_strand_id
1 'polypeptide(L)'
;MAIAQPIPSEIRALLTQGPEGVSAWNEWRDQHPGVRPDLRDSDFTGVDLTGVNLSEANLSGARLDNVNLTGANLWRLYISQASFESADLSRAHVAWSYLAYVNLDRAILHRTVLKETNLTGSTFRDADLEGSDLSATYLFRTKFTNANLSNAILEHASLIECDLSDAVLTGSFVYGLSAWQIQGKPKDQTNLVITPQGENDVVTDDLRLAQFLYLLLGNEEIRDVIDVVTSKVVLILGRFTPERKSILDALRRELRLGSWVPVVFDFERPSNRNLTETISTLAHMARFVIADITEAKSIPQELQRIVPGLPSLPIQPIILSSTYEYGMFSDFRDYPWVLTPYHYDGLEDLIKSLDDKIVSPAARKAEDIIQRRREFLKQM
;
A
#
# COMPACT_ATOMS: atom_id res chain seq x y z
N MET A 1 23.59 10.81 17.43
CA MET A 1 24.76 10.27 16.70
C MET A 1 25.89 10.20 17.70
N ALA A 2 26.34 9.00 18.13
CA ALA A 2 27.54 8.94 18.96
C ALA A 2 28.78 8.99 18.07
N ILE A 3 29.80 9.68 18.55
CA ILE A 3 30.98 10.07 17.78
C ILE A 3 31.87 8.83 17.58
N ALA A 4 32.23 8.53 16.34
CA ALA A 4 33.21 7.49 16.02
C ALA A 4 34.55 7.82 16.68
N GLN A 5 35.26 6.80 17.16
CA GLN A 5 36.48 6.93 17.93
C GLN A 5 37.68 6.59 17.04
N PRO A 6 38.73 7.43 17.04
CA PRO A 6 39.96 7.09 16.34
C PRO A 6 40.54 5.81 16.94
N ILE A 7 41.05 4.94 16.06
CA ILE A 7 41.74 3.70 16.44
C ILE A 7 43.23 3.79 16.11
N PRO A 8 44.10 3.10 16.86
CA PRO A 8 45.53 3.06 16.53
C PRO A 8 45.77 2.54 15.11
N SER A 9 46.79 3.09 14.43
CA SER A 9 47.13 2.76 13.05
C SER A 9 47.41 1.28 12.83
N GLU A 10 48.10 0.67 13.79
CA GLU A 10 48.46 -0.73 13.85
C GLU A 10 47.24 -1.65 13.93
N ILE A 11 46.20 -1.23 14.68
CA ILE A 11 44.93 -1.97 14.75
C ILE A 11 44.17 -1.83 13.42
N ARG A 12 44.12 -0.63 12.84
CA ARG A 12 43.49 -0.40 11.53
C ARG A 12 44.15 -1.26 10.44
N ALA A 13 45.48 -1.37 10.46
CA ALA A 13 46.25 -2.12 9.49
C ALA A 13 45.99 -3.62 9.52
N LEU A 14 45.40 -4.17 10.59
CA LEU A 14 45.04 -5.59 10.67
C LEU A 14 44.01 -5.96 9.59
N LEU A 15 43.10 -5.04 9.26
CA LEU A 15 42.02 -5.28 8.29
C LEU A 15 42.52 -5.56 6.86
N THR A 16 43.80 -5.29 6.55
CA THR A 16 44.38 -5.56 5.21
C THR A 16 45.42 -6.67 5.23
N GLN A 17 45.59 -7.39 6.34
CA GLN A 17 46.58 -8.46 6.53
C GLN A 17 45.99 -9.87 6.29
N GLY A 18 44.87 -9.96 5.57
CA GLY A 18 44.21 -11.23 5.28
C GLY A 18 43.54 -11.87 6.52
N PRO A 19 43.27 -13.18 6.48
CA PRO A 19 42.46 -13.85 7.51
C PRO A 19 43.03 -13.79 8.94
N GLU A 20 44.36 -13.80 9.09
CA GLU A 20 45.01 -13.64 10.40
C GLU A 20 44.78 -12.24 10.96
N GLY A 21 44.84 -11.23 10.10
CA GLY A 21 44.53 -9.84 10.44
C GLY A 21 43.07 -9.64 10.85
N VAL A 22 42.12 -10.25 10.14
CA VAL A 22 40.70 -10.25 10.52
C VAL A 22 40.49 -10.91 11.90
N SER A 23 41.19 -12.01 12.16
CA SER A 23 41.13 -12.70 13.45
C SER A 23 41.65 -11.81 14.59
N ALA A 24 42.83 -11.20 14.41
CA ALA A 24 43.40 -10.27 15.37
C ALA A 24 42.53 -9.02 15.58
N TRP A 25 41.90 -8.50 14.52
CA TRP A 25 40.92 -7.42 14.62
C TRP A 25 39.73 -7.83 15.47
N ASN A 26 39.16 -9.01 15.23
CA ASN A 26 38.02 -9.52 15.98
C ASN A 26 38.37 -9.72 17.47
N GLU A 27 39.55 -10.29 17.78
CA GLU A 27 40.04 -10.39 19.17
C GLU A 27 40.16 -9.02 19.83
N TRP A 28 40.66 -8.02 19.10
CA TRP A 28 40.72 -6.65 19.59
C TRP A 28 39.31 -6.07 19.83
N ARG A 29 38.34 -6.34 18.96
CA ARG A 29 36.94 -5.92 19.14
C ARG A 29 36.30 -6.53 20.38
N ASP A 30 36.58 -7.80 20.66
CA ASP A 30 36.05 -8.50 21.83
C ASP A 30 36.61 -7.92 23.14
N GLN A 31 37.87 -7.45 23.13
CA GLN A 31 38.48 -6.75 24.25
C GLN A 31 37.98 -5.29 24.39
N HIS A 32 37.42 -4.70 23.32
CA HIS A 32 37.02 -3.30 23.25
C HIS A 32 35.58 -3.10 22.73
N PRO A 33 34.56 -3.72 23.35
CA PRO A 33 33.20 -3.74 22.82
C PRO A 33 32.54 -2.35 22.78
N GLY A 34 32.97 -1.42 23.64
CA GLY A 34 32.45 -0.05 23.67
C GLY A 34 33.09 0.89 22.64
N VAL A 35 34.13 0.45 21.93
CA VAL A 35 34.79 1.27 20.90
C VAL A 35 33.95 1.26 19.63
N ARG A 36 33.84 2.44 19.00
CA ARG A 36 33.16 2.66 17.72
C ARG A 36 34.20 3.03 16.67
N PRO A 37 34.73 2.09 15.87
CA PRO A 37 35.90 2.36 15.05
C PRO A 37 35.66 3.44 13.99
N ASP A 38 36.52 4.46 13.93
CA ASP A 38 36.57 5.40 12.81
C ASP A 38 37.44 4.83 11.68
N LEU A 39 36.77 4.39 10.61
CA LEU A 39 37.35 3.81 9.39
C LEU A 39 36.99 4.64 8.15
N ARG A 40 36.62 5.91 8.33
CA ARG A 40 36.30 6.81 7.21
C ARG A 40 37.42 6.88 6.20
N ASP A 41 37.02 7.01 4.93
CA ASP A 41 37.90 7.16 3.77
C ASP A 41 38.95 6.03 3.59
N SER A 42 38.74 4.89 4.27
CA SER A 42 39.64 3.73 4.15
C SER A 42 39.41 3.00 2.83
N ASP A 43 40.49 2.43 2.29
CA ASP A 43 40.44 1.61 1.08
C ASP A 43 40.58 0.12 1.45
N PHE A 44 39.48 -0.62 1.26
CA PHE A 44 39.37 -2.06 1.45
C PHE A 44 39.06 -2.76 0.12
N THR A 45 39.36 -2.12 -1.01
CA THR A 45 39.09 -2.67 -2.34
C THR A 45 39.73 -4.05 -2.50
N GLY A 46 38.92 -5.07 -2.81
CA GLY A 46 39.37 -6.44 -3.04
C GLY A 46 39.88 -7.19 -1.80
N VAL A 47 39.71 -6.64 -0.60
CA VAL A 47 40.19 -7.26 0.64
C VAL A 47 39.26 -8.39 1.07
N ASP A 48 39.82 -9.46 1.64
CA ASP A 48 39.05 -10.50 2.30
C ASP A 48 38.81 -10.15 3.77
N LEU A 49 37.58 -9.78 4.08
CA LEU A 49 37.06 -9.44 5.40
C LEU A 49 35.98 -10.44 5.85
N THR A 50 36.07 -11.70 5.42
CA THR A 50 35.14 -12.76 5.80
C THR A 50 34.99 -12.84 7.33
N GLY A 51 33.75 -12.76 7.83
CA GLY A 51 33.45 -12.87 9.27
C GLY A 51 33.97 -11.71 10.13
N VAL A 52 34.41 -10.60 9.55
CA VAL A 52 34.90 -9.44 10.32
C VAL A 52 33.80 -8.84 11.19
N ASN A 53 34.16 -8.36 12.38
CA ASN A 53 33.30 -7.58 13.25
C ASN A 53 33.57 -6.07 13.08
N LEU A 54 32.81 -5.42 12.21
CA LEU A 54 32.82 -3.96 12.02
C LEU A 54 31.61 -3.27 12.69
N SER A 55 30.94 -3.94 13.63
CA SER A 55 29.78 -3.37 14.32
C SER A 55 30.07 -1.98 14.91
N GLU A 56 29.11 -1.08 14.76
CA GLU A 56 29.17 0.34 15.15
C GLU A 56 30.28 1.19 14.50
N ALA A 57 31.01 0.66 13.50
CA ALA A 57 32.06 1.41 12.81
C ALA A 57 31.47 2.51 11.91
N ASN A 58 32.28 3.55 11.68
CA ASN A 58 32.02 4.58 10.70
C ASN A 58 32.87 4.33 9.45
N LEU A 59 32.21 4.01 8.34
CA LEU A 59 32.80 3.74 7.02
C LEU A 59 32.37 4.79 5.98
N SER A 60 31.95 5.99 6.40
CA SER A 60 31.63 7.07 5.46
C SER A 60 32.82 7.35 4.53
N GLY A 61 32.55 7.40 3.23
CA GLY A 61 33.56 7.60 2.18
C GLY A 61 34.50 6.41 1.92
N ALA A 62 34.35 5.28 2.63
CA ALA A 62 35.21 4.11 2.42
C ALA A 62 34.98 3.46 1.04
N ARG A 63 36.04 2.86 0.49
CA ARG A 63 36.00 2.07 -0.74
C ARG A 63 36.03 0.59 -0.38
N LEU A 64 34.94 -0.10 -0.69
CA LEU A 64 34.69 -1.51 -0.39
C LEU A 64 34.36 -2.26 -1.68
N ASP A 65 34.86 -1.78 -2.82
CA ASP A 65 34.62 -2.41 -4.11
C ASP A 65 35.28 -3.80 -4.16
N ASN A 66 34.55 -4.83 -4.61
CA ASN A 66 35.02 -6.22 -4.68
C ASN A 66 35.49 -6.81 -3.32
N VAL A 67 35.10 -6.23 -2.18
CA VAL A 67 35.46 -6.76 -0.86
C VAL A 67 34.66 -8.04 -0.58
N ASN A 68 35.25 -9.00 0.14
CA ASN A 68 34.50 -10.13 0.69
C ASN A 68 34.15 -9.88 2.15
N LEU A 69 32.87 -9.67 2.45
CA LEU A 69 32.27 -9.47 3.76
C LEU A 69 31.33 -10.63 4.13
N THR A 70 31.53 -11.82 3.55
CA THR A 70 30.69 -12.99 3.83
C THR A 70 30.62 -13.25 5.34
N GLY A 71 29.41 -13.32 5.88
CA GLY A 71 29.15 -13.56 7.31
C GLY A 71 29.65 -12.46 8.25
N ALA A 72 30.03 -11.28 7.75
CA ALA A 72 30.53 -10.19 8.57
C ALA A 72 29.43 -9.62 9.50
N ASN A 73 29.84 -9.16 10.69
CA ASN A 73 28.99 -8.40 11.59
C ASN A 73 29.16 -6.91 11.29
N LEU A 74 28.14 -6.34 10.65
CA LEU A 74 28.03 -4.98 10.17
C LEU A 74 26.87 -4.24 10.89
N TRP A 75 26.50 -4.69 12.09
CA TRP A 75 25.39 -4.16 12.85
C TRP A 75 25.62 -2.70 13.28
N ARG A 76 24.60 -1.84 13.12
CA ARG A 76 24.65 -0.40 13.43
C ARG A 76 25.81 0.34 12.77
N LEU A 77 26.18 -0.04 11.55
CA LEU A 77 27.16 0.72 10.78
C LEU A 77 26.67 2.12 10.45
N TYR A 78 27.62 3.04 10.41
CA TYR A 78 27.41 4.40 9.90
C TYR A 78 28.15 4.54 8.58
N ILE A 79 27.39 4.63 7.49
CA ILE A 79 27.92 4.72 6.13
C ILE A 79 27.15 5.77 5.36
N SER A 80 27.88 6.67 4.71
CA SER A 80 27.33 7.59 3.73
C SER A 80 28.33 7.71 2.60
N GLN A 81 27.84 7.66 1.35
CA GLN A 81 28.68 7.86 0.16
C GLN A 81 29.86 6.88 0.04
N ALA A 82 29.67 5.63 0.50
CA ALA A 82 30.64 4.56 0.29
C ALA A 82 30.27 3.73 -0.96
N SER A 83 31.26 3.03 -1.51
CA SER A 83 31.06 2.12 -2.64
C SER A 83 31.34 0.68 -2.22
N PHE A 84 30.39 -0.20 -2.51
CA PHE A 84 30.40 -1.66 -2.33
C PHE A 84 30.19 -2.35 -3.68
N GLU A 85 30.65 -1.73 -4.76
CA GLU A 85 30.41 -2.26 -6.10
C GLU A 85 31.04 -3.66 -6.22
N SER A 86 30.25 -4.64 -6.65
CA SER A 86 30.65 -6.06 -6.73
C SER A 86 31.12 -6.68 -5.40
N ALA A 87 30.77 -6.12 -4.24
CA ALA A 87 31.11 -6.71 -2.94
C ALA A 87 30.28 -7.98 -2.64
N ASP A 88 30.85 -8.92 -1.88
CA ASP A 88 30.11 -10.07 -1.36
C ASP A 88 29.75 -9.85 0.12
N LEU A 89 28.47 -9.61 0.40
CA LEU A 89 27.89 -9.46 1.73
C LEU A 89 27.02 -10.66 2.12
N SER A 90 27.21 -11.81 1.47
CA SER A 90 26.40 -13.01 1.71
C SER A 90 26.36 -13.35 3.20
N ARG A 91 25.16 -13.50 3.75
CA ARG A 91 24.92 -13.82 5.18
C ARG A 91 25.49 -12.79 6.18
N ALA A 92 25.89 -11.60 5.74
CA ALA A 92 26.32 -10.54 6.64
C ALA A 92 25.12 -9.99 7.44
N HIS A 93 25.40 -9.45 8.63
CA HIS A 93 24.39 -8.83 9.49
C HIS A 93 24.57 -7.31 9.50
N VAL A 94 23.72 -6.60 8.75
CA VAL A 94 23.80 -5.14 8.52
C VAL A 94 22.66 -4.39 9.23
N ALA A 95 21.87 -5.06 10.07
CA ALA A 95 20.66 -4.49 10.65
C ALA A 95 20.94 -3.21 11.45
N TRP A 96 19.93 -2.34 11.53
CA TRP A 96 19.97 -1.06 12.26
C TRP A 96 21.03 -0.07 11.78
N SER A 97 21.50 -0.21 10.55
CA SER A 97 22.58 0.61 10.00
C SER A 97 22.06 1.80 9.19
N TYR A 98 22.92 2.80 9.02
CA TYR A 98 22.70 3.91 8.11
C TYR A 98 23.57 3.71 6.87
N LEU A 99 22.96 3.31 5.75
CA LEU A 99 23.59 3.07 4.45
C LEU A 99 22.92 3.95 3.38
N ALA A 100 22.80 5.26 3.64
CA ALA A 100 22.18 6.16 2.68
C ALA A 100 23.17 6.52 1.56
N TYR A 101 22.66 6.54 0.32
CA TYR A 101 23.40 6.90 -0.89
C TYR A 101 24.66 6.05 -1.11
N VAL A 102 24.60 4.76 -0.81
CA VAL A 102 25.69 3.82 -1.09
C VAL A 102 25.52 3.16 -2.45
N ASN A 103 26.63 2.80 -3.08
CA ASN A 103 26.63 2.02 -4.32
C ASN A 103 26.79 0.53 -3.97
N LEU A 104 25.74 -0.26 -4.20
CA LEU A 104 25.73 -1.73 -4.07
C LEU A 104 25.48 -2.40 -5.43
N ASP A 105 25.81 -1.71 -6.53
CA ASP A 105 25.69 -2.27 -7.88
C ASP A 105 26.53 -3.55 -7.99
N ARG A 106 25.94 -4.61 -8.55
CA ARG A 106 26.52 -5.96 -8.72
C ARG A 106 26.95 -6.65 -7.43
N ALA A 107 26.54 -6.14 -6.26
CA ALA A 107 26.84 -6.79 -4.99
C ALA A 107 26.08 -8.12 -4.83
N ILE A 108 26.68 -9.05 -4.09
CA ILE A 108 26.08 -10.32 -3.70
C ILE A 108 25.61 -10.19 -2.25
N LEU A 109 24.30 -10.25 -2.03
CA LEU A 109 23.61 -10.03 -0.75
C LEU A 109 22.74 -11.24 -0.37
N HIS A 110 23.14 -12.44 -0.80
CA HIS A 110 22.43 -13.67 -0.51
C HIS A 110 22.21 -13.85 0.99
N ARG A 111 20.95 -13.89 1.41
CA ARG A 111 20.56 -14.07 2.83
C ARG A 111 21.22 -13.06 3.78
N THR A 112 21.54 -11.86 3.31
CA THR A 112 22.02 -10.76 4.15
C THR A 112 20.87 -10.24 5.01
N VAL A 113 21.16 -9.89 6.27
CA VAL A 113 20.17 -9.30 7.18
C VAL A 113 20.30 -7.78 7.15
N LEU A 114 19.44 -7.12 6.40
CA LEU A 114 19.33 -5.67 6.23
C LEU A 114 18.21 -5.05 7.09
N LYS A 115 17.57 -5.81 7.97
CA LYS A 115 16.44 -5.36 8.81
C LYS A 115 16.66 -3.98 9.44
N GLU A 116 15.65 -3.11 9.32
CA GLU A 116 15.65 -1.74 9.89
C GLU A 116 16.84 -0.86 9.45
N THR A 117 17.39 -1.14 8.26
CA THR A 117 18.47 -0.32 7.67
C THR A 117 17.90 0.84 6.87
N ASN A 118 18.56 1.99 6.94
CA ASN A 118 18.29 3.10 6.04
C ASN A 118 19.13 2.96 4.76
N LEU A 119 18.49 2.66 3.64
CA LEU A 119 19.10 2.49 2.33
C LEU A 119 18.73 3.62 1.36
N THR A 120 18.19 4.73 1.87
CA THR A 120 17.69 5.87 1.07
C THR A 120 18.67 6.27 -0.02
N GLY A 121 18.18 6.32 -1.27
CA GLY A 121 18.93 6.79 -2.43
C GLY A 121 20.08 5.87 -2.88
N SER A 122 20.19 4.65 -2.34
CA SER A 122 21.22 3.70 -2.72
C SER A 122 20.92 3.01 -4.05
N THR A 123 21.92 2.36 -4.63
CA THR A 123 21.79 1.62 -5.90
C THR A 123 22.15 0.16 -5.72
N PHE A 124 21.36 -0.72 -6.35
CA PHE A 124 21.48 -2.17 -6.35
C PHE A 124 21.40 -2.70 -7.78
N ARG A 125 21.96 -1.98 -8.76
CA ARG A 125 21.83 -2.40 -10.16
C ARG A 125 22.52 -3.75 -10.36
N ASP A 126 21.81 -4.71 -10.96
CA ASP A 126 22.32 -6.07 -11.20
C ASP A 126 22.79 -6.78 -9.91
N ALA A 127 22.31 -6.36 -8.72
CA ALA A 127 22.68 -6.97 -7.45
C ALA A 127 21.82 -8.22 -7.15
N ASP A 128 22.38 -9.14 -6.37
CA ASP A 128 21.71 -10.38 -5.98
C ASP A 128 21.30 -10.36 -4.50
N LEU A 129 20.03 -10.12 -4.23
CA LEU A 129 19.44 -10.05 -2.89
C LEU A 129 18.60 -11.29 -2.54
N GLU A 130 18.80 -12.42 -3.23
CA GLU A 130 17.97 -13.60 -3.00
C GLU A 130 17.96 -14.05 -1.52
N GLY A 131 16.75 -14.17 -0.98
CA GLY A 131 16.52 -14.60 0.41
C GLY A 131 17.02 -13.63 1.49
N SER A 132 17.37 -12.40 1.13
CA SER A 132 17.79 -11.37 2.10
C SER A 132 16.62 -10.86 2.93
N ASP A 133 16.90 -10.43 4.16
CA ASP A 133 15.92 -9.84 5.06
C ASP A 133 16.00 -8.30 5.00
N LEU A 134 15.06 -7.68 4.28
CA LEU A 134 14.87 -6.24 4.17
C LEU A 134 13.68 -5.74 5.02
N SER A 135 13.28 -6.49 6.04
CA SER A 135 12.12 -6.13 6.87
C SER A 135 12.30 -4.75 7.50
N ALA A 136 11.25 -3.93 7.45
CA ALA A 136 11.22 -2.56 7.99
C ALA A 136 12.37 -1.65 7.49
N THR A 137 12.92 -1.92 6.30
CA THR A 137 13.94 -1.05 5.69
C THR A 137 13.35 0.21 5.09
N TYR A 138 14.13 1.30 5.14
CA TYR A 138 13.82 2.56 4.46
C TYR A 138 14.49 2.59 3.10
N LEU A 139 13.71 2.41 2.03
CA LEU A 139 14.21 2.29 0.67
C LEU A 139 13.86 3.50 -0.21
N PHE A 140 13.51 4.65 0.37
CA PHE A 140 13.14 5.85 -0.40
C PHE A 140 14.14 6.17 -1.52
N ARG A 141 13.67 6.26 -2.78
CA ARG A 141 14.49 6.52 -3.98
C ARG A 141 15.62 5.51 -4.24
N THR A 142 15.50 4.29 -3.73
CA THR A 142 16.47 3.22 -4.01
C THR A 142 16.25 2.64 -5.41
N LYS A 143 17.35 2.28 -6.09
CA LYS A 143 17.30 1.69 -7.43
C LYS A 143 17.63 0.21 -7.38
N PHE A 144 16.71 -0.62 -7.85
CA PHE A 144 16.84 -2.07 -7.94
C PHE A 144 16.83 -2.55 -9.40
N THR A 145 17.31 -1.73 -10.34
CA THR A 145 17.29 -2.08 -11.76
C THR A 145 18.01 -3.42 -12.00
N ASN A 146 17.33 -4.40 -12.61
CA ASN A 146 17.83 -5.78 -12.81
C ASN A 146 18.18 -6.56 -11.52
N ALA A 147 17.81 -6.09 -10.33
CA ALA A 147 18.16 -6.78 -9.08
C ALA A 147 17.34 -8.07 -8.88
N ASN A 148 17.95 -9.08 -8.30
CA ASN A 148 17.27 -10.30 -7.87
C ASN A 148 16.81 -10.16 -6.42
N LEU A 149 15.52 -9.98 -6.18
CA LEU A 149 14.87 -9.94 -4.86
C LEU A 149 14.08 -11.23 -4.59
N SER A 150 14.33 -12.31 -5.33
CA SER A 150 13.58 -13.56 -5.17
C SER A 150 13.66 -14.05 -3.72
N ASN A 151 12.52 -14.48 -3.16
CA ASN A 151 12.41 -14.95 -1.77
C ASN A 151 12.87 -13.94 -0.70
N ALA A 152 13.11 -12.67 -1.06
CA ALA A 152 13.48 -11.64 -0.10
C ALA A 152 12.32 -11.32 0.85
N ILE A 153 12.65 -10.90 2.06
CA ILE A 153 11.68 -10.51 3.09
C ILE A 153 11.59 -8.99 3.07
N LEU A 154 10.50 -8.46 2.53
CA LEU A 154 10.21 -7.03 2.39
C LEU A 154 9.09 -6.59 3.35
N GLU A 155 8.86 -7.37 4.42
CA GLU A 155 7.80 -7.08 5.38
C GLU A 155 7.96 -5.69 5.98
N HIS A 156 6.89 -4.89 5.94
CA HIS A 156 6.89 -3.51 6.45
C HIS A 156 7.94 -2.58 5.83
N ALA A 157 8.58 -2.96 4.72
CA ALA A 157 9.54 -2.12 4.02
C ALA A 157 8.86 -0.92 3.33
N SER A 158 9.61 0.16 3.13
CA SER A 158 9.13 1.38 2.48
C SER A 158 9.78 1.60 1.11
N LEU A 159 9.10 1.16 0.05
CA LEU A 159 9.50 1.28 -1.34
C LEU A 159 8.83 2.50 -2.00
N ILE A 160 9.12 3.68 -1.47
CA ILE A 160 8.59 4.94 -2.00
C ILE A 160 9.58 5.52 -3.03
N GLU A 161 9.08 5.91 -4.20
CA GLU A 161 9.89 6.45 -5.31
C GLU A 161 11.04 5.51 -5.76
N CYS A 162 10.91 4.20 -5.54
CA CYS A 162 11.91 3.21 -5.94
C CYS A 162 11.83 2.89 -7.44
N ASP A 163 12.97 2.54 -8.04
CA ASP A 163 13.02 1.98 -9.38
C ASP A 163 13.14 0.45 -9.31
N LEU A 164 12.11 -0.26 -9.76
CA LEU A 164 12.06 -1.73 -9.84
C LEU A 164 12.16 -2.24 -11.28
N SER A 165 12.66 -1.42 -12.22
CA SER A 165 12.82 -1.83 -13.63
C SER A 165 13.58 -3.15 -13.73
N ASP A 166 12.94 -4.15 -14.32
CA ASP A 166 13.50 -5.46 -14.59
C ASP A 166 13.95 -6.26 -13.34
N ALA A 167 13.54 -5.83 -12.14
CA ALA A 167 13.79 -6.57 -10.91
C ALA A 167 12.97 -7.87 -10.86
N VAL A 168 13.46 -8.88 -10.13
CA VAL A 168 12.77 -10.16 -9.92
C VAL A 168 12.34 -10.26 -8.46
N LEU A 169 11.03 -10.33 -8.18
CA LEU A 169 10.47 -10.41 -6.82
C LEU A 169 9.77 -11.76 -6.55
N THR A 170 10.12 -12.80 -7.29
CA THR A 170 9.40 -14.08 -7.19
C THR A 170 9.51 -14.67 -5.79
N GLY A 171 8.38 -15.02 -5.18
CA GLY A 171 8.35 -15.62 -3.83
C GLY A 171 8.69 -14.66 -2.69
N SER A 172 8.82 -13.35 -2.94
CA SER A 172 9.13 -12.38 -1.89
C SER A 172 7.98 -12.21 -0.90
N PHE A 173 8.31 -12.00 0.38
CA PHE A 173 7.35 -11.68 1.43
C PHE A 173 7.12 -10.17 1.47
N VAL A 174 5.91 -9.72 1.21
CA VAL A 174 5.57 -8.29 1.07
C VAL A 174 4.47 -7.85 2.03
N TYR A 175 4.26 -8.60 3.12
CA TYR A 175 3.29 -8.24 4.15
C TYR A 175 3.57 -6.85 4.74
N GLY A 176 2.58 -5.96 4.73
CA GLY A 176 2.73 -4.60 5.26
C GLY A 176 3.61 -3.66 4.44
N LEU A 177 4.05 -4.06 3.23
CA LEU A 177 4.85 -3.25 2.33
C LEU A 177 4.16 -1.94 1.94
N SER A 178 4.93 -0.85 1.93
CA SER A 178 4.53 0.42 1.32
C SER A 178 5.23 0.64 -0.02
N ALA A 179 4.57 0.35 -1.13
CA ALA A 179 5.07 0.59 -2.48
C ALA A 179 4.31 1.75 -3.15
N TRP A 180 4.92 2.93 -3.23
CA TRP A 180 4.29 4.13 -3.79
C TRP A 180 5.21 4.80 -4.80
N GLN A 181 4.63 5.29 -5.89
CA GLN A 181 5.39 5.98 -6.96
C GLN A 181 6.57 5.14 -7.50
N ILE A 182 6.37 3.82 -7.58
CA ILE A 182 7.34 2.90 -8.16
C ILE A 182 7.58 3.27 -9.63
N GLN A 183 8.86 3.35 -9.99
CA GLN A 183 9.34 3.52 -11.35
C GLN A 183 9.71 2.16 -11.95
N GLY A 184 9.58 2.05 -13.27
CA GLY A 184 9.83 0.78 -13.94
C GLY A 184 8.73 -0.25 -13.70
N LYS A 185 8.95 -1.44 -14.25
CA LYS A 185 8.15 -2.63 -13.97
C LYS A 185 9.09 -3.77 -13.60
N PRO A 186 8.78 -4.55 -12.55
CA PRO A 186 9.45 -5.81 -12.31
C PRO A 186 9.41 -6.70 -13.55
N LYS A 187 10.51 -7.42 -13.77
CA LYS A 187 10.59 -8.49 -14.77
C LYS A 187 9.71 -9.67 -14.38
N ASP A 188 9.73 -10.02 -13.10
CA ASP A 188 8.91 -11.07 -12.51
C ASP A 188 8.54 -10.65 -11.08
N GLN A 189 7.32 -10.97 -10.67
CA GLN A 189 6.75 -10.67 -9.36
C GLN A 189 5.67 -11.72 -9.02
N THR A 190 5.91 -12.97 -9.39
CA THR A 190 5.01 -14.10 -9.13
C THR A 190 5.12 -14.61 -7.70
N ASN A 191 4.03 -15.17 -7.16
CA ASN A 191 3.98 -15.77 -5.82
C ASN A 191 4.42 -14.81 -4.68
N LEU A 192 4.05 -13.53 -4.75
CA LEU A 192 4.28 -12.60 -3.65
C LEU A 192 3.43 -13.00 -2.44
N VAL A 193 4.06 -13.22 -1.29
CA VAL A 193 3.39 -13.62 -0.05
C VAL A 193 2.91 -12.38 0.69
N ILE A 194 1.61 -12.29 0.96
CA ILE A 194 0.96 -11.12 1.57
C ILE A 194 0.47 -11.34 3.00
N THR A 195 0.97 -12.39 3.65
CA THR A 195 0.71 -12.76 5.05
C THR A 195 2.00 -12.73 5.86
N PRO A 196 1.93 -12.53 7.19
CA PRO A 196 3.10 -12.59 8.04
C PRO A 196 3.81 -13.95 7.93
N GLN A 197 5.14 -13.93 8.09
CA GLN A 197 5.90 -15.17 8.20
C GLN A 197 5.37 -16.10 9.30
N GLY A 198 5.15 -17.36 8.94
CA GLY A 198 4.67 -18.40 9.84
C GLY A 198 3.15 -18.60 9.83
N GLU A 199 2.41 -17.78 9.09
CA GLU A 199 0.98 -17.99 8.82
C GLU A 199 0.75 -18.76 7.51
N ASN A 200 -0.51 -19.07 7.19
CA ASN A 200 -0.85 -19.69 5.92
C ASN A 200 -0.69 -18.68 4.79
N ASP A 201 0.07 -19.05 3.76
CA ASP A 201 0.37 -18.17 2.65
C ASP A 201 -0.89 -17.77 1.87
N VAL A 202 -1.11 -16.46 1.79
CA VAL A 202 -1.92 -15.86 0.73
C VAL A 202 -0.94 -15.25 -0.27
N VAL A 203 -1.11 -15.56 -1.55
CA VAL A 203 -0.19 -15.14 -2.61
C VAL A 203 -0.87 -14.35 -3.72
N THR A 204 -0.09 -13.52 -4.42
CA THR A 204 -0.52 -12.77 -5.61
C THR A 204 0.67 -12.50 -6.54
N ASP A 205 0.40 -12.18 -7.81
CA ASP A 205 1.43 -11.97 -8.84
C ASP A 205 1.60 -10.49 -9.25
N ASP A 206 1.01 -9.56 -8.50
CA ASP A 206 1.19 -8.12 -8.72
C ASP A 206 1.38 -7.39 -7.39
N LEU A 207 2.46 -6.61 -7.31
CA LEU A 207 2.88 -5.87 -6.11
C LEU A 207 1.86 -4.81 -5.67
N ARG A 208 1.16 -4.18 -6.62
CA ARG A 208 0.14 -3.17 -6.30
C ARG A 208 -1.12 -3.86 -5.77
N LEU A 209 -1.49 -5.00 -6.36
CA LEU A 209 -2.55 -5.83 -5.82
C LEU A 209 -2.19 -6.36 -4.43
N ALA A 210 -0.95 -6.80 -4.21
CA ALA A 210 -0.46 -7.25 -2.91
C ALA A 210 -0.66 -6.19 -1.81
N GLN A 211 -0.23 -4.96 -2.08
CA GLN A 211 -0.42 -3.84 -1.18
C GLN A 211 -1.91 -3.60 -0.89
N PHE A 212 -2.75 -3.60 -1.92
CA PHE A 212 -4.18 -3.37 -1.75
C PHE A 212 -4.86 -4.49 -0.95
N LEU A 213 -4.57 -5.75 -1.24
CA LEU A 213 -5.11 -6.90 -0.53
C LEU A 213 -4.68 -6.89 0.95
N TYR A 214 -3.43 -6.50 1.24
CA TYR A 214 -2.97 -6.31 2.61
C TYR A 214 -3.84 -5.28 3.36
N LEU A 215 -4.13 -4.13 2.75
CA LEU A 215 -4.96 -3.10 3.37
C LEU A 215 -6.38 -3.61 3.69
N LEU A 216 -6.93 -4.50 2.86
CA LEU A 216 -8.25 -5.09 3.10
C LEU A 216 -8.24 -6.24 4.12
N LEU A 217 -7.26 -7.13 4.02
CA LEU A 217 -7.23 -8.39 4.76
C LEU A 217 -6.54 -8.26 6.12
N GLY A 218 -5.46 -7.50 6.20
CA GLY A 218 -4.57 -7.48 7.36
C GLY A 218 -4.73 -6.28 8.30
N ASN A 219 -5.48 -5.25 7.89
CA ASN A 219 -5.58 -4.01 8.66
C ASN A 219 -6.95 -3.87 9.33
N GLU A 220 -6.99 -4.05 10.66
CA GLU A 220 -8.23 -3.93 11.46
C GLU A 220 -8.84 -2.52 11.38
N GLU A 221 -8.02 -1.47 11.40
CA GLU A 221 -8.49 -0.08 11.26
C GLU A 221 -9.18 0.14 9.91
N ILE A 222 -8.71 -0.51 8.84
CA ILE A 222 -9.36 -0.41 7.53
C ILE A 222 -10.66 -1.22 7.49
N ARG A 223 -10.77 -2.34 8.21
CA ARG A 223 -12.06 -3.02 8.37
C ARG A 223 -13.06 -2.14 9.09
N ASP A 224 -12.63 -1.45 10.14
CA ASP A 224 -13.47 -0.47 10.84
C ASP A 224 -13.83 0.71 9.93
N VAL A 225 -12.91 1.17 9.07
CA VAL A 225 -13.21 2.17 8.04
C VAL A 225 -14.22 1.62 7.02
N ILE A 226 -14.12 0.37 6.59
CA ILE A 226 -15.10 -0.26 5.69
C ILE A 226 -16.48 -0.32 6.38
N ASP A 227 -16.54 -0.64 7.66
CA ASP A 227 -17.79 -0.62 8.44
C ASP A 227 -18.34 0.80 8.59
N VAL A 228 -17.50 1.80 8.83
CA VAL A 228 -17.88 3.21 8.86
C VAL A 228 -18.38 3.67 7.48
N VAL A 229 -17.68 3.28 6.41
CA VAL A 229 -18.05 3.57 5.01
C VAL A 229 -19.41 2.96 4.69
N THR A 230 -19.62 1.68 4.96
CA THR A 230 -20.90 0.99 4.71
C THR A 230 -22.03 1.48 5.60
N SER A 231 -21.74 2.11 6.74
CA SER A 231 -22.75 2.70 7.63
C SER A 231 -23.21 4.11 7.21
N LYS A 232 -22.34 4.91 6.56
CA LYS A 232 -22.59 6.35 6.29
C LYS A 232 -22.51 6.77 4.83
N VAL A 233 -22.01 5.94 3.93
CA VAL A 233 -21.91 6.32 2.51
C VAL A 233 -23.29 6.32 1.87
N VAL A 234 -23.59 7.41 1.18
CA VAL A 234 -24.77 7.56 0.34
C VAL A 234 -24.30 7.74 -1.09
N LEU A 235 -24.65 6.79 -1.96
CA LEU A 235 -24.32 6.87 -3.37
C LEU A 235 -25.40 7.68 -4.09
N ILE A 236 -24.99 8.77 -4.74
CA ILE A 236 -25.88 9.61 -5.55
C ILE A 236 -25.67 9.24 -7.01
N LEU A 237 -26.71 8.70 -7.64
CA LEU A 237 -26.72 8.36 -9.06
C LEU A 237 -27.62 9.36 -9.79
N GLY A 238 -27.08 10.01 -10.82
CA GLY A 238 -27.82 11.02 -11.56
C GLY A 238 -27.03 11.59 -12.72
N ARG A 239 -27.75 12.13 -13.70
CA ARG A 239 -27.14 12.97 -14.72
C ARG A 239 -27.33 14.42 -14.32
N PHE A 240 -26.25 15.08 -13.95
CA PHE A 240 -26.28 16.44 -13.45
C PHE A 240 -25.73 17.39 -14.52
N THR A 241 -26.57 17.69 -15.51
CA THR A 241 -26.28 18.76 -16.49
C THR A 241 -25.99 20.08 -15.77
N PRO A 242 -25.35 21.08 -16.44
CA PRO A 242 -25.05 22.36 -15.82
C PRO A 242 -26.23 23.00 -15.06
N GLU A 243 -27.46 22.81 -15.56
CA GLU A 243 -28.71 23.32 -14.96
C GLU A 243 -29.11 22.56 -13.68
N ARG A 244 -28.68 21.30 -13.54
CA ARG A 244 -28.98 20.42 -12.40
C ARG A 244 -27.85 20.35 -11.37
N LYS A 245 -26.68 20.97 -11.62
CA LYS A 245 -25.57 21.00 -10.65
C LYS A 245 -25.98 21.60 -9.29
N SER A 246 -26.90 22.57 -9.30
CA SER A 246 -27.48 23.13 -8.08
C SER A 246 -28.20 22.09 -7.21
N ILE A 247 -28.90 21.13 -7.83
CA ILE A 247 -29.56 20.00 -7.16
C ILE A 247 -28.50 19.10 -6.52
N LEU A 248 -27.48 18.70 -7.28
CA LEU A 248 -26.39 17.85 -6.79
C LEU A 248 -25.67 18.49 -5.59
N ASP A 249 -25.32 19.76 -5.70
CA ASP A 249 -24.61 20.47 -4.65
C ASP A 249 -25.46 20.61 -3.39
N ALA A 250 -26.77 20.82 -3.54
CA ALA A 250 -27.70 20.82 -2.41
C ALA A 250 -27.78 19.44 -1.75
N LEU A 251 -27.99 18.36 -2.52
CA LEU A 251 -27.99 16.99 -1.99
C LEU A 251 -26.71 16.70 -1.19
N ARG A 252 -25.54 17.03 -1.75
CA ARG A 252 -24.25 16.83 -1.07
C ARG A 252 -24.13 17.65 0.21
N ARG A 253 -24.59 18.91 0.20
CA ARG A 253 -24.52 19.79 1.36
C ARG A 253 -25.38 19.27 2.50
N GLU A 254 -26.65 18.98 2.20
CA GLU A 254 -27.60 18.54 3.22
C GLU A 254 -27.25 17.14 3.77
N LEU A 255 -26.79 16.21 2.92
CA LEU A 255 -26.27 14.92 3.39
C LEU A 255 -25.11 15.08 4.38
N ARG A 256 -24.17 15.99 4.10
CA ARG A 256 -23.06 16.28 5.02
C ARG A 256 -23.53 16.87 6.35
N LEU A 257 -24.54 17.74 6.33
CA LEU A 257 -25.16 18.27 7.55
C LEU A 257 -25.80 17.14 8.38
N GLY A 258 -26.39 16.14 7.72
CA GLY A 258 -26.92 14.92 8.33
C GLY A 258 -25.87 13.87 8.72
N SER A 259 -24.57 14.19 8.73
CA SER A 259 -23.46 13.25 9.00
C SER A 259 -23.34 12.06 8.03
N TRP A 260 -23.90 12.18 6.82
CA TRP A 260 -23.74 11.23 5.72
C TRP A 260 -22.54 11.59 4.84
N VAL A 261 -21.97 10.60 4.17
CA VAL A 261 -20.84 10.76 3.26
C VAL A 261 -21.32 10.60 1.82
N PRO A 262 -21.62 11.70 1.09
CA PRO A 262 -22.10 11.62 -0.28
C PRO A 262 -20.98 11.24 -1.25
N VAL A 263 -21.14 10.10 -1.93
CA VAL A 263 -20.32 9.68 -3.07
C VAL A 263 -21.15 9.91 -4.33
N VAL A 264 -20.61 10.66 -5.28
CA VAL A 264 -21.36 11.09 -6.47
C VAL A 264 -20.85 10.35 -7.68
N PHE A 265 -21.79 9.87 -8.49
CA PHE A 265 -21.51 9.42 -9.84
C PHE A 265 -22.32 10.27 -10.82
N ASP A 266 -21.64 11.20 -11.51
CA ASP A 266 -22.25 12.12 -12.47
C ASP A 266 -22.01 11.64 -13.91
N PHE A 267 -23.09 11.29 -14.61
CA PHE A 267 -23.04 10.74 -15.97
C PHE A 267 -22.88 11.86 -17.02
N GLU A 268 -21.66 12.36 -17.23
CA GLU A 268 -21.46 13.45 -18.20
C GLU A 268 -21.66 13.04 -19.68
N ARG A 269 -21.64 11.74 -20.06
CA ARG A 269 -21.81 11.28 -21.48
C ARG A 269 -22.38 9.85 -21.62
N PRO A 270 -23.22 9.57 -22.65
CA PRO A 270 -23.71 8.22 -22.93
C PRO A 270 -22.72 7.44 -23.81
N SER A 271 -21.59 6.94 -23.29
CA SER A 271 -20.74 6.03 -24.10
C SER A 271 -19.60 5.24 -23.45
N ASN A 272 -19.37 5.24 -22.13
CA ASN A 272 -18.42 4.27 -21.56
C ASN A 272 -19.14 3.07 -20.94
N ARG A 273 -19.28 2.02 -21.76
CA ARG A 273 -19.79 0.67 -21.41
C ARG A 273 -19.09 -0.01 -20.20
N ASN A 274 -18.07 0.61 -19.61
CA ASN A 274 -17.27 0.02 -18.52
C ASN A 274 -17.51 0.68 -17.14
N LEU A 275 -18.42 1.65 -17.00
CA LEU A 275 -18.68 2.29 -15.70
C LEU A 275 -19.64 1.50 -14.81
N THR A 276 -20.42 0.57 -15.36
CA THR A 276 -21.43 -0.19 -14.61
C THR A 276 -20.80 -1.09 -13.54
N GLU A 277 -19.61 -1.66 -13.78
CA GLU A 277 -18.89 -2.45 -12.77
C GLU A 277 -18.41 -1.59 -11.60
N THR A 278 -17.81 -0.42 -11.89
CA THR A 278 -17.41 0.54 -10.85
C THR A 278 -18.59 0.96 -10.00
N ILE A 279 -19.74 1.25 -10.62
CA ILE A 279 -20.97 1.61 -9.91
C ILE A 279 -21.46 0.45 -9.05
N SER A 280 -21.42 -0.78 -9.56
CA SER A 280 -21.79 -1.97 -8.77
C SER A 280 -20.88 -2.12 -7.55
N THR A 281 -19.56 -1.98 -7.70
CA THR A 281 -18.61 -2.05 -6.58
C THR A 281 -18.91 -0.97 -5.53
N LEU A 282 -19.13 0.28 -5.95
CA LEU A 282 -19.47 1.37 -5.02
C LEU A 282 -20.84 1.16 -4.37
N ALA A 283 -21.81 0.60 -5.08
CA ALA A 283 -23.12 0.28 -4.55
C ALA A 283 -23.04 -0.77 -3.43
N HIS A 284 -22.13 -1.75 -3.52
CA HIS A 284 -21.88 -2.70 -2.42
C HIS A 284 -21.33 -2.03 -1.15
N MET A 285 -20.71 -0.86 -1.28
CA MET A 285 -20.15 -0.10 -0.16
C MET A 285 -21.13 0.96 0.38
N ALA A 286 -22.24 1.21 -0.31
CA ALA A 286 -23.19 2.25 0.07
C ALA A 286 -24.19 1.74 1.12
N ARG A 287 -24.56 2.62 2.05
CA ARG A 287 -25.65 2.37 2.98
C ARG A 287 -27.01 2.35 2.28
N PHE A 288 -27.19 3.28 1.35
CA PHE A 288 -28.33 3.37 0.45
C PHE A 288 -27.96 4.25 -0.76
N VAL A 289 -28.81 4.23 -1.78
CA VAL A 289 -28.65 5.02 -3.01
C VAL A 289 -29.74 6.07 -3.10
N ILE A 290 -29.39 7.30 -3.46
CA ILE A 290 -30.34 8.30 -3.97
C ILE A 290 -30.20 8.31 -5.49
N ALA A 291 -31.27 7.92 -6.19
CA ALA A 291 -31.28 7.83 -7.65
C ALA A 291 -32.14 8.96 -8.24
N ASP A 292 -31.51 9.92 -8.90
CA ASP A 292 -32.19 11.03 -9.56
C ASP A 292 -32.69 10.62 -10.95
N ILE A 293 -33.87 10.01 -11.00
CA ILE A 293 -34.46 9.48 -12.22
C ILE A 293 -35.13 10.54 -13.11
N THR A 294 -34.91 11.83 -12.83
CA THR A 294 -35.54 12.90 -13.61
C THR A 294 -35.14 12.86 -15.08
N GLU A 295 -33.90 12.51 -15.41
CA GLU A 295 -33.51 12.23 -16.79
C GLU A 295 -33.70 10.75 -17.12
N ALA A 296 -34.87 10.41 -17.66
CA ALA A 296 -35.32 9.06 -17.98
C ALA A 296 -34.36 8.19 -18.82
N LYS A 297 -33.36 8.77 -19.49
CA LYS A 297 -32.39 8.05 -20.33
C LYS A 297 -31.10 7.67 -19.59
N SER A 298 -30.90 8.11 -18.35
CA SER A 298 -29.54 8.20 -17.77
C SER A 298 -29.20 7.22 -16.66
N ILE A 299 -30.18 6.56 -16.04
CA ILE A 299 -29.97 5.62 -14.93
C ILE A 299 -30.61 4.22 -15.11
N PRO A 300 -31.55 3.94 -16.05
CA PRO A 300 -32.17 2.62 -16.11
C PRO A 300 -31.19 1.44 -16.23
N GLN A 301 -30.09 1.58 -16.98
CA GLN A 301 -29.11 0.50 -17.19
C GLN A 301 -28.33 0.19 -15.91
N GLU A 302 -27.97 1.22 -15.16
CA GLU A 302 -27.27 1.13 -13.89
C GLU A 302 -28.16 0.51 -12.82
N LEU A 303 -29.41 0.97 -12.72
CA LEU A 303 -30.40 0.36 -11.80
C LEU A 303 -30.68 -1.10 -12.16
N GLN A 304 -30.75 -1.46 -13.46
CA GLN A 304 -30.88 -2.85 -13.89
C GLN A 304 -29.73 -3.74 -13.42
N ARG A 305 -28.53 -3.19 -13.21
CA ARG A 305 -27.38 -3.95 -12.69
C ARG A 305 -27.36 -4.03 -11.17
N ILE A 306 -27.78 -2.97 -10.50
CA ILE A 306 -27.74 -2.84 -9.03
C ILE A 306 -28.95 -3.52 -8.40
N VAL A 307 -30.15 -3.14 -8.80
CA VAL A 307 -31.40 -3.49 -8.11
C VAL A 307 -31.59 -5.01 -7.99
N PRO A 308 -31.49 -5.82 -9.07
CA PRO A 308 -31.77 -7.25 -8.96
C PRO A 308 -30.72 -8.02 -8.15
N GLY A 309 -29.46 -7.53 -8.15
CA GLY A 309 -28.32 -8.22 -7.53
C GLY A 309 -28.04 -7.83 -6.08
N LEU A 310 -28.68 -6.75 -5.57
CA LEU A 310 -28.35 -6.17 -4.27
C LEU A 310 -29.59 -5.99 -3.38
N PRO A 311 -30.18 -7.10 -2.87
CA PRO A 311 -31.33 -7.05 -1.97
C PRO A 311 -31.04 -6.33 -0.65
N SER A 312 -29.77 -6.15 -0.31
CA SER A 312 -29.31 -5.43 0.88
C SER A 312 -29.19 -3.92 0.73
N LEU A 313 -29.41 -3.38 -0.48
CA LEU A 313 -29.16 -1.97 -0.78
C LEU A 313 -30.48 -1.24 -1.08
N PRO A 314 -30.98 -0.40 -0.16
CA PRO A 314 -32.12 0.45 -0.43
C PRO A 314 -31.83 1.46 -1.53
N ILE A 315 -32.78 1.64 -2.44
CA ILE A 315 -32.74 2.65 -3.49
C ILE A 315 -33.89 3.62 -3.24
N GLN A 316 -33.58 4.90 -3.02
CA GLN A 316 -34.55 5.99 -2.92
C GLN A 316 -34.54 6.80 -4.22
N PRO A 317 -35.56 6.63 -5.09
CA PRO A 317 -35.68 7.42 -6.30
C PRO A 317 -36.18 8.82 -5.96
N ILE A 318 -35.67 9.82 -6.68
CA ILE A 318 -36.18 11.20 -6.67
C ILE A 318 -36.46 11.64 -8.10
N ILE A 319 -37.53 12.42 -8.30
CA ILE A 319 -37.95 12.89 -9.62
C ILE A 319 -38.55 14.29 -9.54
N LEU A 320 -38.19 15.17 -10.47
CA LEU A 320 -38.83 16.49 -10.58
C LEU A 320 -40.29 16.34 -11.02
N SER A 321 -41.23 16.92 -10.28
CA SER A 321 -42.68 16.79 -10.52
C SER A 321 -43.14 17.20 -11.93
N SER A 322 -42.41 18.11 -12.58
CA SER A 322 -42.69 18.54 -13.96
C SER A 322 -42.31 17.51 -15.03
N THR A 323 -41.70 16.39 -14.64
CA THR A 323 -41.21 15.34 -15.53
C THR A 323 -41.99 14.05 -15.34
N TYR A 324 -42.32 13.38 -16.44
CA TYR A 324 -42.97 12.07 -16.38
C TYR A 324 -41.99 10.99 -15.95
N GLU A 325 -42.45 10.11 -15.07
CA GLU A 325 -41.72 8.90 -14.71
C GLU A 325 -41.50 8.03 -15.95
N TYR A 326 -40.29 7.48 -16.05
CA TYR A 326 -39.96 6.57 -17.14
C TYR A 326 -40.83 5.31 -17.07
N GLY A 327 -41.50 4.95 -18.17
CA GLY A 327 -42.50 3.87 -18.19
C GLY A 327 -41.99 2.51 -17.67
N MET A 328 -40.73 2.15 -17.94
CA MET A 328 -40.13 0.89 -17.44
C MET A 328 -39.54 0.99 -16.03
N PHE A 329 -39.63 2.15 -15.35
CA PHE A 329 -39.26 2.24 -13.95
C PHE A 329 -40.23 1.44 -13.05
N SER A 330 -41.45 1.23 -13.52
CA SER A 330 -42.45 0.40 -12.84
C SER A 330 -41.92 -1.00 -12.50
N ASP A 331 -41.09 -1.60 -13.36
CA ASP A 331 -40.46 -2.91 -13.15
C ASP A 331 -39.56 -2.95 -11.89
N PHE A 332 -39.01 -1.81 -11.46
CA PHE A 332 -38.19 -1.76 -10.24
C PHE A 332 -39.02 -1.72 -8.96
N ARG A 333 -40.30 -1.35 -9.04
CA ARG A 333 -41.18 -1.22 -7.85
C ARG A 333 -41.51 -2.57 -7.21
N ASP A 334 -41.37 -3.65 -7.97
CA ASP A 334 -41.58 -5.02 -7.48
C ASP A 334 -40.50 -5.46 -6.48
N TYR A 335 -39.34 -4.78 -6.48
CA TYR A 335 -38.26 -5.08 -5.54
C TYR A 335 -38.49 -4.40 -4.19
N PRO A 336 -38.59 -5.15 -3.07
CA PRO A 336 -38.93 -4.58 -1.76
C PRO A 336 -37.95 -3.54 -1.21
N TRP A 337 -36.74 -3.47 -1.76
CA TRP A 337 -35.68 -2.51 -1.38
C TRP A 337 -35.66 -1.25 -2.25
N VAL A 338 -36.51 -1.15 -3.26
CA VAL A 338 -36.74 0.10 -4.01
C VAL A 338 -37.88 0.86 -3.33
N LEU A 339 -37.59 2.04 -2.81
CA LEU A 339 -38.59 2.89 -2.14
C LEU A 339 -39.46 3.61 -3.18
N THR A 340 -40.63 4.06 -2.72
CA THR A 340 -41.52 4.89 -3.54
C THR A 340 -40.79 6.16 -3.99
N PRO A 341 -40.83 6.53 -5.29
CA PRO A 341 -40.22 7.75 -5.79
C PRO A 341 -40.73 9.00 -5.04
N TYR A 342 -39.82 9.86 -4.62
CA TYR A 342 -40.16 11.17 -4.08
C TYR A 342 -40.23 12.19 -5.21
N HIS A 343 -41.41 12.80 -5.39
CA HIS A 343 -41.63 13.87 -6.35
C HIS A 343 -41.33 15.20 -5.66
N TYR A 344 -40.42 15.99 -6.25
CA TYR A 344 -40.06 17.30 -5.74
C TYR A 344 -40.39 18.40 -6.76
N ASP A 345 -40.87 19.55 -6.29
CA ASP A 345 -41.34 20.63 -7.17
C ASP A 345 -40.22 21.60 -7.59
N GLY A 346 -39.13 21.64 -6.83
CA GLY A 346 -37.98 22.49 -7.08
C GLY A 346 -36.89 22.34 -6.02
N LEU A 347 -35.82 23.14 -6.13
CA LEU A 347 -34.66 23.05 -5.26
C LEU A 347 -35.00 23.31 -3.77
N GLU A 348 -35.85 24.31 -3.49
CA GLU A 348 -36.24 24.64 -2.11
C GLU A 348 -37.05 23.51 -1.46
N ASP A 349 -37.99 22.91 -2.19
CA ASP A 349 -38.77 21.77 -1.71
C ASP A 349 -37.87 20.55 -1.47
N LEU A 350 -36.94 20.27 -2.40
CA LEU A 350 -36.00 19.17 -2.25
C LEU A 350 -35.16 19.31 -0.97
N ILE A 351 -34.62 20.51 -0.71
CA ILE A 351 -33.84 20.78 0.51
C ILE A 351 -34.70 20.57 1.75
N LYS A 352 -35.90 21.17 1.78
CA LYS A 352 -36.80 21.12 2.93
C LYS A 352 -37.23 19.69 3.27
N SER A 353 -37.41 18.86 2.26
CA SER A 353 -37.94 17.51 2.40
C SER A 353 -36.86 16.42 2.40
N LEU A 354 -35.58 16.77 2.21
CA LEU A 354 -34.50 15.79 2.02
C LEU A 354 -34.38 14.82 3.20
N ASP A 355 -34.31 15.34 4.42
CA ASP A 355 -34.09 14.48 5.58
C ASP A 355 -35.30 13.59 5.85
N ASP A 356 -36.50 14.18 5.95
CA ASP A 356 -37.72 13.48 6.34
C ASP A 356 -38.25 12.51 5.28
N LYS A 357 -38.12 12.85 3.99
CA LYS A 357 -38.81 12.16 2.89
C LYS A 357 -37.88 11.35 1.98
N ILE A 358 -36.57 11.59 2.02
CA ILE A 358 -35.61 10.92 1.14
C ILE A 358 -34.61 10.11 1.97
N VAL A 359 -33.88 10.77 2.87
CA VAL A 359 -32.78 10.18 3.64
C VAL A 359 -33.29 9.25 4.74
N SER A 360 -34.17 9.74 5.62
CA SER A 360 -34.68 8.96 6.75
C SER A 360 -35.41 7.68 6.32
N PRO A 361 -36.27 7.68 5.29
CA PRO A 361 -36.88 6.46 4.77
C PRO A 361 -35.85 5.44 4.26
N ALA A 362 -34.86 5.88 3.48
CA ALA A 362 -33.82 5.01 2.93
C ALA A 362 -32.93 4.41 4.04
N ALA A 363 -32.54 5.23 5.01
CA ALA A 363 -31.74 4.81 6.15
C ALA A 363 -32.46 3.78 7.03
N ARG A 364 -33.74 4.03 7.35
CA ARG A 364 -34.59 3.06 8.08
C ARG A 364 -34.70 1.75 7.32
N LYS A 365 -34.91 1.82 6.01
CA LYS A 365 -34.99 0.61 5.18
C LYS A 365 -33.69 -0.20 5.21
N ALA A 366 -32.53 0.46 5.19
CA ALA A 366 -31.23 -0.20 5.31
C ALA A 366 -31.11 -0.94 6.65
N GLU A 367 -31.56 -0.30 7.73
CA GLU A 367 -31.52 -0.87 9.08
C GLU A 367 -32.46 -2.08 9.22
N ASP A 368 -33.68 -1.99 8.70
CA ASP A 368 -34.64 -3.10 8.66
C ASP A 368 -34.08 -4.33 7.95
N ILE A 369 -33.39 -4.14 6.82
CA ILE A 369 -32.81 -5.24 6.04
C ILE A 369 -31.68 -5.92 6.84
N ILE A 370 -30.81 -5.14 7.48
CA ILE A 370 -29.72 -5.67 8.31
C ILE A 370 -30.28 -6.45 9.51
N GLN A 371 -31.31 -5.92 10.16
CA GLN A 371 -31.92 -6.55 11.32
C GLN A 371 -32.55 -7.90 10.95
N ARG A 372 -33.31 -7.96 9.87
CA ARG A 372 -33.89 -9.22 9.35
C ARG A 372 -32.82 -10.25 9.01
N ARG A 373 -31.71 -9.82 8.41
CA ARG A 373 -30.59 -10.71 8.08
C ARG A 373 -29.92 -11.27 9.34
N ARG A 374 -29.72 -10.44 10.37
CA ARG A 374 -29.20 -10.89 11.67
C ARG A 374 -30.12 -11.87 12.37
N GLU A 375 -31.43 -11.64 12.33
CA GLU A 375 -32.43 -12.54 12.92
C GLU A 375 -32.46 -13.89 12.20
N PHE A 376 -32.40 -13.90 10.86
CA PHE A 376 -32.31 -15.13 10.07
C PHE A 376 -31.04 -15.94 10.39
N LEU A 377 -29.87 -15.28 10.46
CA LEU A 377 -28.61 -15.96 10.77
C LEU A 377 -28.54 -16.54 12.19
N LYS A 378 -29.30 -15.98 13.14
CA LYS A 378 -29.40 -16.52 14.52
C LYS A 378 -30.30 -17.76 14.61
N GLN A 379 -31.10 -18.04 13.58
CA GLN A 379 -32.03 -19.17 13.53
C GLN A 379 -31.47 -20.37 12.76
N MET A 380 -30.34 -20.19 12.06
CA MET A 380 -29.54 -21.26 11.45
C MET A 380 -28.50 -21.77 12.45
#